data_AF-A0A7C1B1N2-F1
#
_entry.id   AF-A0A7C1B1N2-F1
#
_cell.length_a   1.000
_cell.length_b   1.000
_cell.length_c   1.000
_cell.angle_alpha   90.00
_cell.angle_beta   90.00
_cell.angle_gamma   90.00
#
_symmetry.space_group_name_H-M   'P 1'
#
loop_
_entity.id
_entity.type
_entity.pdbx_description
1 polymer ?
#
loop_
_entity_poly.entity_id
_entity_poly.type
_entity_poly.pdbx_seq_one_letter_code
_entity_poly.pdbx_strand_id
1 'polypeptide(L)'
;YGQYGLAMVKDLGKYWEETTGLPLPLGVIAVKRSFAPEIAPLFENSIRASIDFARRCPDEVKPFIKNHAQEMDDLIIDKHIEAFVTPFTVDLGAEGKEAIKHLIFSACRCFNIEPPNIPIFWDE
;
A
#
# COMPACT_ATOMS: atom_id res chain seq x y z
N TYR A 1 -15.52 15.96 2.40
CA TYR A 1 -15.68 16.20 3.86
C TYR A 1 -16.12 17.61 4.23
N GLY A 2 -15.60 18.68 3.61
CA GLY A 2 -16.09 20.05 3.88
C GLY A 2 -17.59 20.26 3.64
N GLN A 3 -18.18 19.48 2.73
CA GLN A 3 -19.63 19.43 2.47
C GLN A 3 -20.46 18.99 3.69
N TYR A 4 -19.84 18.29 4.64
CA TYR A 4 -20.44 17.88 5.92
C TYR A 4 -20.13 18.86 7.06
N GLY A 5 -19.57 20.05 6.77
CA GLY A 5 -19.14 21.02 7.78
C GLY A 5 -17.89 20.59 8.56
N LEU A 6 -17.18 19.56 8.10
CA LEU A 6 -15.97 19.05 8.75
C LEU A 6 -14.73 19.78 8.24
N ALA A 7 -13.81 20.10 9.16
CA ALA A 7 -12.49 20.62 8.86
C ALA A 7 -11.41 19.57 9.12
N MET A 8 -10.38 19.54 8.27
CA MET A 8 -9.21 18.69 8.48
C MET A 8 -8.39 19.23 9.65
N VAL A 9 -8.30 18.48 10.74
CA VAL A 9 -7.50 18.86 11.92
C VAL A 9 -6.02 18.60 11.66
N LYS A 10 -5.70 17.45 11.06
CA LYS A 10 -4.33 17.03 10.75
C LYS A 10 -4.33 15.99 9.65
N ASP A 11 -3.38 16.11 8.75
CA ASP A 11 -3.04 15.07 7.77
C ASP A 11 -1.91 14.21 8.36
N LEU A 12 -2.20 12.93 8.61
CA LEU A 12 -1.22 12.00 9.20
C LEU A 12 -0.17 11.53 8.20
N GLY A 13 -0.50 11.49 6.90
CA GLY A 13 0.45 11.18 5.84
C GLY A 13 1.47 12.30 5.70
N LYS A 14 0.99 13.55 5.61
CA LYS A 14 1.86 14.72 5.56
C LYS A 14 2.71 14.84 6.83
N TYR A 15 2.12 14.66 8.01
CA TYR A 15 2.88 14.70 9.26
C TYR A 15 3.96 13.62 9.32
N TRP A 16 3.67 12.41 8.83
CA TRP A 16 4.65 11.34 8.75
C TRP A 16 5.81 11.70 7.83
N GLU A 17 5.52 12.21 6.62
CA GLU A 17 6.54 12.63 5.66
C GLU A 17 7.40 13.76 6.22
N GLU A 18 6.80 14.78 6.86
CA GLU A 18 7.53 15.89 7.49
C GLU A 18 8.44 15.44 8.64
N THR A 19 8.06 14.38 9.36
CA THR A 19 8.82 13.92 10.55
C THR A 19 9.84 12.84 10.24
N THR A 20 9.63 12.06 9.18
CA THR A 20 10.48 10.90 8.84
C THR A 20 11.24 11.07 7.53
N GLY A 21 10.77 11.95 6.64
CA GLY A 21 11.28 12.08 5.27
C GLY A 21 10.94 10.88 4.38
N LEU A 22 10.03 9.99 4.81
CA LEU A 22 9.68 8.76 4.12
C LEU A 22 8.18 8.74 3.78
N PRO A 23 7.75 8.06 2.70
CA PRO A 23 6.34 7.83 2.44
C PRO A 23 5.69 7.02 3.57
N LEU A 24 4.40 7.23 3.83
CA LEU A 24 3.66 6.50 4.86
C LEU A 24 3.20 5.12 4.33
N PRO A 25 3.66 3.98 4.89
CA PRO A 25 3.12 2.68 4.50
C PRO A 25 1.70 2.49 5.04
N LEU A 26 0.73 2.27 4.15
CA LEU A 26 -0.68 2.10 4.52
C LEU A 26 -1.14 0.64 4.47
N GLY A 27 -0.63 -0.12 3.51
CA GLY A 27 -1.01 -1.50 3.29
C GLY A 27 0.08 -2.27 2.56
N VAL A 28 0.14 -3.56 2.82
CA VAL A 28 1.07 -4.50 2.18
C VAL A 28 0.34 -5.77 1.82
N ILE A 29 0.83 -6.46 0.79
CA ILE A 29 0.44 -7.83 0.51
C ILE A 29 1.50 -8.75 1.11
N ALA A 30 1.08 -9.69 1.96
CA ALA A 30 1.98 -10.58 2.68
C ALA A 30 1.80 -12.03 2.23
N VAL A 31 2.92 -12.76 2.11
CA VAL A 31 2.95 -14.19 1.83
C VAL A 31 3.31 -14.95 3.11
N LYS A 32 2.62 -16.06 3.38
CA LYS A 32 2.88 -16.87 4.56
C LYS A 32 4.24 -17.59 4.43
N ARG A 33 5.10 -17.44 5.44
CA ARG A 33 6.46 -18.02 5.47
C ARG A 33 6.53 -19.55 5.37
N SER A 34 5.44 -20.25 5.67
CA SER A 34 5.38 -21.71 5.57
C SER A 34 5.25 -22.22 4.14
N PHE A 35 5.04 -21.34 3.16
CA PHE A 35 5.04 -21.72 1.76
C PHE A 35 6.46 -21.92 1.23
N ALA A 36 6.55 -22.67 0.13
CA ALA A 36 7.82 -22.91 -0.52
C ALA A 36 8.42 -21.58 -1.03
N PRO A 37 9.76 -21.40 -1.00
CA PRO A 37 10.41 -20.13 -1.31
C PRO A 37 10.07 -19.54 -2.69
N GLU A 38 9.75 -20.40 -3.66
CA GLU A 38 9.33 -20.01 -5.01
C GLU A 38 7.95 -19.33 -5.07
N ILE A 39 7.12 -19.47 -4.03
CA ILE A 39 5.77 -18.91 -4.01
C ILE A 39 5.79 -17.39 -3.90
N ALA A 40 6.71 -16.82 -3.11
CA ALA A 40 6.80 -15.37 -2.94
C ALA A 40 7.09 -14.62 -4.26
N PRO A 41 8.15 -14.93 -5.03
CA PRO A 41 8.42 -14.27 -6.30
C PRO A 41 7.33 -14.55 -7.35
N LEU A 42 6.74 -15.74 -7.37
CA LEU A 42 5.63 -16.06 -8.27
C LEU A 42 4.42 -15.17 -7.97
N PHE A 43 4.07 -15.03 -6.70
CA PHE A 43 2.93 -14.25 -6.25
C PHE A 43 3.14 -12.75 -6.53
N GLU A 44 4.33 -12.22 -6.24
CA GLU A 44 4.67 -10.83 -6.55
C GLU A 44 4.53 -10.53 -8.04
N ASN A 45 5.11 -11.37 -8.91
CA ASN A 45 4.99 -11.20 -10.36
C ASN A 45 3.54 -11.31 -10.85
N SER A 46 2.73 -12.18 -10.24
CA SER A 46 1.32 -12.34 -10.60
C SER A 46 0.50 -11.09 -10.24
N ILE A 47 0.76 -10.50 -9.07
CA ILE A 47 0.12 -9.25 -8.64
C ILE A 47 0.54 -8.09 -9.57
N ARG A 48 1.83 -7.98 -9.88
CA ARG A 48 2.34 -6.97 -10.81
C ARG A 48 1.64 -7.05 -12.17
N ALA A 49 1.55 -8.24 -12.73
CA ALA A 49 0.84 -8.49 -13.98
C ALA A 49 -0.65 -8.12 -13.91
N SER A 50 -1.30 -8.36 -12.76
CA SER A 50 -2.70 -7.98 -12.54
C SER A 50 -2.90 -6.46 -12.52
N ILE A 51 -2.00 -5.72 -11.86
CA ILE A 51 -2.02 -4.24 -11.85
C ILE A 51 -1.81 -3.69 -13.26
N ASP A 52 -0.83 -4.23 -14.00
CA ASP A 52 -0.53 -3.81 -15.36
C ASP A 52 -1.67 -4.15 -16.33
N PHE A 53 -2.40 -5.23 -16.10
CA PHE A 53 -3.62 -5.53 -16.83
C PHE A 53 -4.71 -4.49 -16.55
N ALA A 54 -5.00 -4.20 -15.28
CA ALA A 54 -6.03 -3.23 -14.90
C ALA A 54 -5.76 -1.83 -15.46
N ARG A 55 -4.47 -1.42 -15.51
CA ARG A 55 -4.06 -0.14 -16.12
C ARG A 55 -4.23 -0.08 -17.63
N ARG A 56 -4.01 -1.20 -18.34
CA ARG A 56 -4.16 -1.27 -19.81
C ARG A 56 -5.61 -1.43 -20.24
N CYS A 57 -6.43 -2.07 -19.40
CA CYS A 57 -7.82 -2.40 -19.69
C CYS A 57 -8.77 -1.83 -18.62
N PRO A 58 -8.80 -0.50 -18.39
CA PRO A 58 -9.61 0.08 -17.32
C PRO A 58 -11.10 -0.22 -17.46
N ASP A 59 -11.62 -0.22 -18.70
CA ASP A 59 -13.04 -0.51 -18.97
C ASP A 59 -13.43 -1.97 -18.67
N GLU A 60 -12.49 -2.91 -18.74
CA GLU A 60 -12.74 -4.33 -18.43
C GLU A 60 -12.85 -4.57 -16.91
N VAL A 61 -12.08 -3.82 -16.11
CA VAL A 61 -12.07 -3.97 -14.66
C VAL A 61 -13.10 -3.07 -13.96
N LYS A 62 -13.55 -2.00 -14.62
CA LYS A 62 -14.50 -1.03 -14.06
C LYS A 62 -15.81 -1.64 -13.55
N PRO A 63 -16.47 -2.60 -14.24
CA PRO A 63 -17.67 -3.24 -13.71
C PRO A 63 -17.41 -3.99 -12.40
N PHE A 64 -16.27 -4.66 -12.29
CA PHE A 64 -15.86 -5.35 -11.05
C PHE A 64 -15.64 -4.35 -9.92
N ILE A 65 -14.92 -3.26 -10.18
CA ILE A 65 -14.66 -2.20 -9.19
C ILE A 65 -15.98 -1.60 -8.68
N LYS A 66 -16.91 -1.27 -9.58
CA LYS A 66 -18.22 -0.70 -9.21
C LYS A 66 -19.06 -1.62 -8.33
N ASN A 67 -19.02 -2.93 -8.57
CA ASN A 67 -19.75 -3.90 -7.76
C ASN A 67 -19.22 -4.01 -6.32
N HIS A 68 -17.99 -3.56 -6.08
CA HIS A 68 -17.33 -3.63 -4.77
C HIS A 68 -17.06 -2.26 -4.14
N ALA A 69 -17.29 -1.17 -4.86
CA ALA A 69 -17.20 0.19 -4.35
C ALA A 69 -18.47 0.60 -3.61
N GLN A 70 -18.33 1.29 -2.48
CA GLN A 70 -19.47 1.88 -1.76
C GLN A 70 -20.03 3.11 -2.48
N GLU A 71 -19.18 3.80 -3.26
CA GLU A 71 -19.54 4.96 -4.05
C GLU A 71 -19.58 4.59 -5.54
N MET A 72 -20.62 5.01 -6.25
CA MET A 72 -20.85 4.62 -7.65
C MET A 72 -20.45 5.70 -8.66
N ASP A 73 -20.05 6.89 -8.19
CA ASP A 73 -19.54 7.96 -9.04
C ASP A 73 -18.15 7.60 -9.59
N ASP A 74 -18.06 7.56 -10.92
CA ASP A 74 -16.83 7.21 -11.65
C ASP A 74 -15.67 8.14 -11.31
N LEU A 75 -15.91 9.44 -11.16
CA LEU A 75 -14.87 10.41 -10.85
C LEU A 75 -14.34 10.22 -9.43
N ILE A 76 -15.18 9.76 -8.50
CA ILE A 76 -14.76 9.44 -7.13
C ILE A 76 -13.95 8.14 -7.10
N ILE A 77 -14.40 7.11 -7.84
CA ILE A 77 -13.68 5.84 -7.98
C ILE A 77 -12.28 6.09 -8.56
N ASP A 78 -12.20 6.82 -9.67
CA ASP A 78 -10.94 7.09 -10.36
C ASP A 78 -9.96 7.84 -9.45
N LYS A 79 -10.44 8.85 -8.71
CA LYS A 79 -9.63 9.56 -7.70
C LYS A 79 -9.17 8.67 -6.56
N HIS A 80 -10.01 7.73 -6.13
CA HIS A 80 -9.63 6.78 -5.09
C HIS A 80 -8.52 5.86 -5.58
N ILE A 81 -8.65 5.33 -6.80
CA ILE A 81 -7.62 4.49 -7.41
C ILE A 81 -6.31 5.28 -7.55
N GLU A 82 -6.35 6.50 -8.07
CA GLU A 82 -5.15 7.35 -8.23
C GLU A 82 -4.44 7.61 -6.90
N ALA A 83 -5.20 7.83 -5.82
CA ALA A 83 -4.64 8.10 -4.49
C ALA A 83 -3.89 6.91 -3.87
N PHE A 84 -4.29 5.67 -4.18
CA PHE A 84 -3.75 4.46 -3.55
C PHE A 84 -2.94 3.55 -4.48
N VAL A 85 -3.14 3.64 -5.80
CA VAL A 85 -2.45 2.82 -6.81
C VAL A 85 -1.34 3.64 -7.45
N THR A 86 -0.19 3.66 -6.76
CA THR A 86 0.98 4.48 -7.09
C THR A 86 2.11 3.62 -7.68
N PRO A 87 3.29 4.18 -8.01
CA PRO A 87 4.45 3.35 -8.34
C PRO A 87 4.81 2.33 -7.24
N PHE A 88 4.63 2.69 -5.96
CA PHE A 88 4.89 1.79 -4.83
C PHE A 88 4.01 0.53 -4.83
N THR A 89 2.86 0.56 -5.51
CA THR A 89 1.98 -0.61 -5.66
C THR A 89 2.54 -1.65 -6.63
N VAL A 90 3.37 -1.22 -7.61
CA VAL A 90 4.01 -2.10 -8.60
C VAL A 90 5.35 -2.63 -8.08
N ASP A 91 6.10 -1.75 -7.45
CA ASP A 91 7.38 -2.05 -6.82
C ASP A 91 7.62 -1.05 -5.69
N LEU A 92 7.90 -1.57 -4.49
CA LEU A 92 8.23 -0.74 -3.32
C LEU A 92 9.54 0.02 -3.53
N GLY A 93 10.47 -0.55 -4.30
CA GLY A 93 11.84 -0.04 -4.41
C GLY A 93 12.55 0.06 -3.05
N ALA A 94 13.71 0.70 -3.04
CA ALA A 94 14.49 0.89 -1.80
C ALA A 94 13.77 1.79 -0.79
N GLU A 95 13.14 2.86 -1.28
CA GLU A 95 12.45 3.86 -0.44
C GLU A 95 11.22 3.27 0.26
N GLY A 96 10.38 2.51 -0.46
CA GLY A 96 9.21 1.86 0.14
C GLY A 96 9.60 0.78 1.15
N LYS A 97 10.67 0.03 0.88
CA LYS A 97 11.22 -0.94 1.85
C LYS A 97 11.73 -0.26 3.11
N GLU A 98 12.42 0.87 2.97
CA GLU A 98 12.91 1.66 4.10
C GLU A 98 11.75 2.28 4.90
N ALA A 99 10.72 2.78 4.25
CA ALA A 99 9.51 3.29 4.90
C ALA A 99 8.82 2.23 5.78
N ILE A 100 8.68 1.00 5.27
CA ILE A 100 8.11 -0.12 6.03
C ILE A 100 8.99 -0.49 7.23
N LYS A 101 10.32 -0.59 7.03
CA LYS A 101 11.25 -0.82 8.14
C LYS A 101 11.12 0.27 9.19
N HIS A 102 11.18 1.53 8.79
CA HIS A 102 11.07 2.68 9.69
C HIS A 102 9.79 2.62 10.53
N LEU A 103 8.66 2.27 9.91
CA LEU A 103 7.38 2.09 10.61
C LEU A 103 7.45 0.97 11.67
N ILE A 104 7.93 -0.22 11.29
CA ILE A 104 8.03 -1.37 12.19
C ILE A 104 8.96 -1.06 13.37
N PHE A 105 10.16 -0.56 13.11
CA PHE A 105 11.13 -0.25 14.17
C PHE A 105 10.65 0.90 15.07
N SER A 106 9.94 1.89 14.52
CA SER A 106 9.32 2.96 15.31
C SER A 106 8.23 2.40 16.23
N ALA A 107 7.38 1.51 15.73
CA ALA A 107 6.37 0.84 16.55
C ALA A 107 7.01 0.01 17.67
N CYS A 108 8.03 -0.79 17.36
CA CYS A 108 8.79 -1.55 18.37
C CYS A 108 9.33 -0.66 19.50
N ARG A 109 9.92 0.50 19.17
CA ARG A 109 10.39 1.49 20.16
C ARG A 109 9.23 2.06 20.98
N CYS A 110 8.14 2.47 20.34
CA CYS A 110 6.99 3.07 21.00
C CYS A 110 6.30 2.10 21.96
N PHE A 111 6.23 0.82 21.61
CA PHE A 111 5.55 -0.21 22.41
C PHE A 111 6.50 -1.04 23.28
N ASN A 112 7.80 -0.74 23.28
CA ASN A 112 8.82 -1.51 23.98
C ASN A 112 8.79 -3.02 23.63
N ILE A 113 8.66 -3.32 22.34
CA ILE A 113 8.64 -4.68 21.78
C ILE A 113 9.97 -4.90 21.06
N GLU A 114 10.55 -6.09 21.20
CA GLU A 114 11.76 -6.45 20.45
C GLU A 114 11.50 -6.45 18.93
N PRO A 115 12.42 -5.89 18.12
CA PRO A 115 12.27 -5.92 16.68
C PRO A 115 12.37 -7.35 16.14
N PRO A 116 11.77 -7.63 14.95
CA PRO A 116 11.87 -8.94 14.34
C PRO A 116 13.35 -9.31 14.08
N ASN A 117 13.72 -10.54 14.44
CA ASN A 117 15.04 -11.12 14.19
C ASN A 117 15.13 -11.88 12.85
N ILE A 118 14.12 -11.72 11.99
CA ILE A 118 14.02 -12.33 10.66
C ILE A 118 13.86 -11.24 9.60
N PRO A 119 14.25 -11.50 8.34
CA PRO A 119 14.08 -10.55 7.25
C PRO A 119 12.62 -10.14 7.07
N ILE A 120 12.38 -8.86 6.79
CA ILE A 120 11.02 -8.32 6.62
C ILE A 120 10.50 -8.69 5.23
N PHE A 121 11.37 -8.63 4.22
CA PHE A 121 11.04 -8.98 2.84
C PHE A 121 11.54 -10.39 2.51
N TRP A 122 10.97 -10.99 1.47
CA TRP A 122 11.30 -12.35 1.07
C TRP A 122 12.59 -12.43 0.23
N ASP A 123 13.03 -11.30 -0.32
CA ASP A 123 14.19 -11.14 -1.19
C ASP A 123 15.42 -10.55 -0.46
N GLU A 124 15.42 -10.63 0.87
CA GLU A 124 16.49 -10.21 1.78
C GLU A 124 17.31 -11.39 2.32
#